data_AF-A0A1H8JBA9-F1
#
_entry.id   AF-A0A1H8JBA9-F1
#
_cell.length_a   1.000
_cell.length_b   1.000
_cell.length_c   1.000
_cell.angle_alpha   90.00
_cell.angle_beta   90.00
_cell.angle_gamma   90.00
#
_symmetry.space_group_name_H-M   'P 1'
#
loop_
_entity.id
_entity.type
_entity.pdbx_description
1 polymer ?
#
loop_
_entity_poly.entity_id
_entity_poly.type
_entity_poly.pdbx_seq_one_letter_code
_entity_poly.pdbx_strand_id
1 'polypeptide(L)'
;ALAAANNTPLNLSEIALGDGNGSVPVPGPSSTLVNEVYRASINSITPHQINPGWYVIELILPPDVGGFWIREMAVYDDNGDAIYLGNHAPEYKPLLSEGSTRDTIIRVIVETSNAAEITLIVDPNVVTATHDYVLAQFSSHVAETDPHPQYALKVGVQEQRYTAFTTTGTAPDFVGSVTPALTAYVAGQRFRVKFHNHINSSATLNINGLGALSLKQYEADGSKVGAVVGINQLVDVEYDGTDFVVLNSTSVGRGALSKDVSGNSDVTLTRVESANEVIILTGALTGNISVIMQRSHIRTWVIRNLTTGAFTVNVKTQSGTGVICDQNNNTHVFTDGVNVYNSMSGMRGIKYPVRLATIANIADLASGAPDTLDGISLVKNDRILVKSQTTKSQNGIYIVSTVGTGSDGTWVRAGDSDESPE
;
A
#
# COMPACT_ATOMS: atom_id res chain seq x y z
N ALA A 1 17.72 -35.62 -68.19
CA ALA A 1 18.06 -37.04 -67.92
C ALA A 1 19.57 -37.32 -67.78
N LEU A 2 20.47 -36.32 -67.78
CA LEU A 2 21.92 -36.56 -67.59
C LEU A 2 22.37 -36.55 -66.11
N ALA A 3 21.58 -35.98 -65.19
CA ALA A 3 21.92 -35.94 -63.76
C ALA A 3 21.70 -37.26 -63.01
N ALA A 4 20.93 -38.21 -63.57
CA ALA A 4 20.61 -39.48 -62.93
C ALA A 4 21.79 -40.49 -62.89
N ALA A 5 22.98 -40.13 -63.41
CA ALA A 5 24.10 -41.05 -63.58
C ALA A 5 25.28 -40.87 -62.61
N ASN A 6 25.40 -39.74 -61.88
CA ASN A 6 26.68 -39.35 -61.27
C ASN A 6 26.70 -39.01 -59.76
N ASN A 7 25.67 -39.31 -58.96
CA ASN A 7 25.65 -39.04 -57.51
C ASN A 7 26.10 -37.60 -57.14
N THR A 8 25.70 -36.62 -57.95
CA THR A 8 26.13 -35.23 -57.81
C THR A 8 24.91 -34.41 -57.37
N PRO A 9 24.97 -33.69 -56.23
CA PRO A 9 23.87 -32.85 -55.78
C PRO A 9 23.42 -31.88 -56.87
N LEU A 10 22.12 -31.85 -57.13
CA LEU A 10 21.52 -30.98 -58.12
C LEU A 10 21.04 -29.70 -57.44
N ASN A 11 21.76 -28.61 -57.68
CA ASN A 11 21.39 -27.29 -57.19
C ASN A 11 20.48 -26.62 -58.20
N LEU A 12 19.21 -26.39 -57.82
CA LEU A 12 18.26 -25.64 -58.61
C LEU A 12 18.37 -24.16 -58.23
N SER A 13 18.40 -23.29 -59.23
CA SER A 13 18.72 -21.87 -59.05
C SER A 13 17.55 -20.95 -59.42
N GLU A 14 16.88 -21.23 -60.54
CA GLU A 14 15.93 -20.31 -61.17
C GLU A 14 14.68 -21.01 -61.70
N ILE A 15 13.56 -20.27 -61.72
CA ILE A 15 12.36 -20.63 -62.49
C ILE A 15 12.20 -19.62 -63.61
N ALA A 16 12.00 -20.10 -64.82
CA ALA A 16 11.57 -19.28 -65.95
C ALA A 16 10.13 -19.62 -66.35
N LEU A 17 9.40 -18.60 -66.77
CA LEU A 17 8.03 -18.66 -67.23
C LEU A 17 7.97 -18.24 -68.69
N GLY A 18 7.10 -18.87 -69.46
CA GLY A 18 6.88 -18.54 -70.86
C GLY A 18 5.41 -18.45 -71.24
N ASP A 19 5.14 -17.72 -72.31
CA ASP A 19 3.80 -17.51 -72.84
C ASP A 19 3.45 -18.48 -73.98
N GLY A 20 4.37 -19.38 -74.34
CA GLY A 20 4.18 -20.41 -75.37
C GLY A 20 3.93 -19.84 -76.78
N ASN A 21 4.31 -18.58 -77.02
CA ASN A 21 4.01 -17.82 -78.23
C ASN A 21 2.50 -17.82 -78.58
N GLY A 22 1.66 -17.76 -77.55
CA GLY A 22 0.19 -17.72 -77.67
C GLY A 22 -0.52 -19.08 -77.64
N SER A 23 0.21 -20.20 -77.57
CA SER A 23 -0.35 -21.56 -77.48
C SER A 23 0.17 -22.31 -76.25
N VAL A 24 -0.57 -23.30 -75.72
CA VAL A 24 -0.08 -24.14 -74.62
C VAL A 24 0.81 -25.24 -75.21
N PRO A 25 2.12 -25.25 -74.94
CA PRO A 25 3.02 -26.25 -75.49
C PRO A 25 2.83 -27.61 -74.81
N VAL A 26 3.26 -28.66 -75.49
CA VAL A 26 3.35 -30.03 -74.95
C VAL A 26 4.84 -30.38 -74.80
N PRO A 27 5.41 -30.29 -73.58
CA PRO A 27 6.81 -30.56 -73.35
C PRO A 27 7.20 -32.02 -73.64
N GLY A 28 8.38 -32.21 -74.25
CA GLY A 28 9.06 -33.49 -74.36
C GLY A 28 10.43 -33.49 -73.65
N PRO A 29 11.14 -34.63 -73.57
CA PRO A 29 12.38 -34.78 -72.80
C PRO A 29 13.57 -33.89 -73.23
N SER A 30 13.46 -33.16 -74.34
CA SER A 30 14.49 -32.28 -74.90
C SER A 30 13.93 -30.92 -75.31
N SER A 31 12.70 -30.62 -74.89
CA SER A 31 12.07 -29.34 -75.17
C SER A 31 12.71 -28.23 -74.33
N THR A 32 12.69 -27.01 -74.86
CA THR A 32 12.94 -25.78 -74.12
C THR A 32 11.65 -24.97 -74.03
N LEU A 33 11.63 -23.90 -73.24
CA LEU A 33 10.54 -22.93 -73.33
C LEU A 33 10.44 -22.42 -74.78
N VAL A 34 9.21 -22.33 -75.28
CA VAL A 34 8.91 -21.83 -76.63
C VAL A 34 9.14 -20.32 -76.69
N ASN A 35 8.76 -19.59 -75.65
CA ASN A 35 9.04 -18.17 -75.51
C ASN A 35 9.09 -17.76 -74.04
N GLU A 36 10.29 -17.49 -73.52
CA GLU A 36 10.52 -17.05 -72.16
C GLU A 36 10.13 -15.57 -71.99
N VAL A 37 9.32 -15.27 -70.98
CA VAL A 37 8.85 -13.91 -70.66
C VAL A 37 9.35 -13.41 -69.31
N TYR A 38 9.73 -14.32 -68.40
CA TYR A 38 10.24 -13.96 -67.09
C TYR A 38 11.14 -15.06 -66.53
N ARG A 39 12.19 -14.68 -65.81
CA ARG A 39 13.10 -15.58 -65.10
C ARG A 39 13.53 -14.93 -63.80
N ALA A 40 13.54 -15.71 -62.73
CA ALA A 40 13.97 -15.26 -61.42
C ALA A 40 14.48 -16.43 -60.57
N SER A 41 15.27 -16.09 -59.55
CA SER A 41 15.75 -17.05 -58.56
C SER A 41 14.59 -17.69 -57.80
N ILE A 42 14.76 -18.98 -57.46
CA ILE A 42 13.79 -19.73 -56.68
C ILE A 42 13.66 -19.12 -55.27
N ASN A 43 12.43 -18.94 -54.77
CA ASN A 43 12.21 -18.40 -53.42
C ASN A 43 12.25 -19.51 -52.35
N SER A 44 11.64 -20.66 -52.63
CA SER A 44 11.64 -21.80 -51.72
C SER A 44 11.63 -23.13 -52.48
N ILE A 45 12.30 -24.12 -51.91
CA ILE A 45 12.14 -25.53 -52.26
C ILE A 45 11.72 -26.22 -50.97
N THR A 46 10.67 -27.02 -50.93
CA THR A 46 10.28 -27.74 -49.71
C THR A 46 9.82 -29.15 -50.03
N PRO A 47 10.07 -30.14 -49.16
CA PRO A 47 9.52 -31.48 -49.35
C PRO A 47 7.99 -31.46 -49.23
N HIS A 48 7.29 -32.18 -50.10
CA HIS A 48 5.84 -32.28 -50.05
C HIS A 48 5.39 -33.05 -48.80
N GLN A 49 4.44 -32.50 -48.04
CA GLN A 49 4.06 -33.02 -46.72
C GLN A 49 3.50 -34.45 -46.72
N ILE A 50 2.94 -34.90 -47.84
CA ILE A 50 2.24 -36.20 -47.95
C ILE A 50 3.01 -37.22 -48.80
N ASN A 51 3.80 -36.78 -49.78
CA ASN A 51 4.40 -37.65 -50.79
C ASN A 51 5.93 -37.59 -50.68
N PRO A 52 6.56 -38.59 -50.06
CA PRO A 52 8.02 -38.68 -49.99
C PRO A 52 8.61 -38.75 -51.41
N GLY A 53 9.58 -37.89 -51.72
CA GLY A 53 10.19 -37.79 -53.05
C GLY A 53 9.59 -36.70 -53.94
N TRP A 54 8.52 -36.03 -53.52
CA TRP A 54 8.02 -34.82 -54.18
C TRP A 54 8.55 -33.58 -53.50
N TYR A 55 8.93 -32.59 -54.30
CA TYR A 55 9.38 -31.28 -53.86
C TYR A 55 8.48 -30.20 -54.45
N VAL A 56 8.13 -29.22 -53.63
CA VAL A 56 7.40 -28.02 -54.01
C VAL A 56 8.40 -26.91 -54.17
N ILE A 57 8.56 -26.42 -55.38
CA ILE A 57 9.42 -25.29 -55.73
C ILE A 57 8.51 -24.09 -55.95
N GLU A 58 8.76 -23.00 -55.23
CA GLU A 58 7.95 -21.78 -55.31
C GLU A 58 8.73 -20.61 -55.89
N LEU A 59 8.08 -19.91 -56.81
CA LEU A 59 8.45 -18.58 -57.27
C LEU A 59 7.32 -17.61 -56.94
N ILE A 60 7.64 -16.55 -56.22
CA ILE A 60 6.75 -15.42 -55.96
C ILE A 60 6.94 -14.43 -57.10
N LEU A 61 5.85 -14.07 -57.77
CA LEU A 61 5.83 -12.98 -58.75
C LEU A 61 5.32 -11.72 -58.04
N PRO A 62 6.19 -10.71 -57.86
CA PRO A 62 5.81 -9.42 -57.32
C PRO A 62 4.69 -8.73 -58.13
N PRO A 63 4.00 -7.74 -57.54
CA PRO A 63 2.92 -7.01 -58.21
C PRO A 63 3.40 -6.15 -59.39
N ASP A 64 4.66 -5.72 -59.37
CA ASP A 64 5.34 -4.93 -60.42
C ASP A 64 5.91 -5.78 -61.56
N VAL A 65 5.75 -7.11 -61.50
CA VAL A 65 6.12 -8.04 -62.58
C VAL A 65 4.86 -8.66 -63.17
N GLY A 66 4.59 -8.40 -64.45
CA GLY A 66 3.38 -8.84 -65.14
C GLY A 66 3.26 -8.29 -66.56
N GLY A 67 2.04 -8.31 -67.11
CA GLY A 67 1.75 -7.92 -68.48
C GLY A 67 1.89 -9.07 -69.49
N PHE A 68 1.99 -10.31 -69.02
CA PHE A 68 2.19 -11.50 -69.85
C PHE A 68 1.29 -12.66 -69.45
N TRP A 69 1.11 -13.59 -70.39
CA TRP A 69 0.45 -14.86 -70.15
C TRP A 69 1.48 -15.90 -69.72
N ILE A 70 1.07 -16.79 -68.82
CA ILE A 70 1.86 -17.94 -68.37
C ILE A 70 1.22 -19.19 -68.95
N ARG A 71 1.98 -19.95 -69.74
CA ARG A 71 1.56 -21.21 -70.38
C ARG A 71 2.58 -22.34 -70.24
N GLU A 72 3.81 -22.00 -69.86
CA GLU A 72 4.91 -22.93 -69.67
C GLU A 72 5.84 -22.44 -68.56
N MET A 73 6.51 -23.37 -67.91
CA MET A 73 7.46 -23.10 -66.83
C MET A 73 8.63 -24.08 -66.91
N ALA A 74 9.83 -23.59 -66.62
CA ALA A 74 11.05 -24.39 -66.57
C ALA A 74 11.82 -24.09 -65.29
N VAL A 75 12.47 -25.11 -64.73
CA VAL A 75 13.35 -24.98 -63.56
C VAL A 75 14.76 -25.33 -63.98
N TYR A 76 15.70 -24.43 -63.65
CA TYR A 76 17.10 -24.49 -64.07
C TYR A 76 18.02 -24.82 -62.91
N ASP A 77 19.17 -25.42 -63.23
CA ASP A 77 20.27 -25.60 -62.28
C ASP A 77 21.26 -24.43 -62.27
N ASP A 78 22.27 -24.47 -61.40
CA ASP A 78 23.35 -23.47 -61.32
C ASP A 78 24.18 -23.34 -62.62
N ASN A 79 24.16 -24.36 -63.49
CA ASN A 79 24.87 -24.36 -64.77
C ASN A 79 24.03 -23.78 -65.91
N GLY A 80 22.76 -23.43 -65.66
CA GLY A 80 21.82 -22.95 -66.66
C GLY A 80 21.16 -24.06 -67.47
N ASP A 81 21.26 -25.32 -67.05
CA ASP A 81 20.60 -26.45 -67.70
C ASP A 81 19.15 -26.58 -67.21
N ALA A 82 18.20 -26.72 -68.14
CA ALA A 82 16.80 -26.95 -67.80
C ALA A 82 16.60 -28.38 -67.29
N ILE A 83 16.24 -28.51 -66.01
CA ILE A 83 16.04 -29.80 -65.35
C ILE A 83 14.59 -30.26 -65.47
N TYR A 84 13.66 -29.35 -65.19
CA TYR A 84 12.23 -29.60 -65.25
C TYR A 84 11.57 -28.64 -66.22
N LEU A 85 10.61 -29.15 -66.99
CA LEU A 85 9.81 -28.37 -67.93
C LEU A 85 8.36 -28.84 -67.81
N GLY A 86 7.44 -27.90 -67.65
CA GLY A 86 6.02 -28.17 -67.49
C GLY A 86 5.17 -27.18 -68.28
N ASN A 87 3.99 -27.61 -68.70
CA ASN A 87 2.97 -26.71 -69.21
C ASN A 87 2.10 -26.19 -68.06
N HIS A 88 1.47 -25.05 -68.28
CA HIS A 88 0.51 -24.44 -67.36
C HIS A 88 -0.76 -24.09 -68.13
N ALA A 89 -1.91 -24.18 -67.45
CA ALA A 89 -3.14 -23.65 -68.02
C ALA A 89 -2.99 -22.13 -68.26
N PRO A 90 -3.50 -21.55 -69.36
CA PRO A 90 -3.30 -20.14 -69.65
C PRO A 90 -3.78 -19.24 -68.50
N GLU A 91 -2.84 -18.56 -67.86
CA GLU A 91 -3.13 -17.59 -66.80
C GLU A 91 -2.49 -16.25 -67.16
N TYR A 92 -3.26 -15.16 -67.05
CA TYR A 92 -2.75 -13.81 -67.27
C TYR A 92 -2.32 -13.19 -65.95
N LYS A 93 -1.06 -12.73 -65.86
CA LYS A 93 -0.54 -11.96 -64.73
C LYS A 93 -0.57 -10.48 -65.09
N PRO A 94 -1.51 -9.67 -64.57
CA PRO A 94 -1.55 -8.25 -64.88
C PRO A 94 -0.37 -7.50 -64.23
N LEU A 95 0.04 -6.41 -64.86
CA LEU A 95 1.03 -5.46 -64.35
C LEU A 95 0.33 -4.38 -63.52
N LEU A 96 0.96 -3.91 -62.44
CA LEU A 96 0.40 -2.87 -61.55
C LEU A 96 -0.12 -1.63 -62.32
N SER A 97 0.53 -1.24 -63.41
CA SER A 97 0.14 -0.09 -64.26
C SER A 97 -1.16 -0.30 -65.05
N GLU A 98 -1.64 -1.54 -65.17
CA GLU A 98 -2.89 -1.88 -65.88
C GLU A 98 -4.12 -1.73 -64.97
N GLY A 99 -3.94 -1.18 -63.76
CA GLY A 99 -5.02 -0.90 -62.81
C GLY A 99 -5.53 -2.13 -62.06
N SER A 100 -4.87 -3.28 -62.23
CA SER A 100 -5.15 -4.53 -61.54
C SER A 100 -3.83 -5.12 -61.05
N THR A 101 -3.73 -5.43 -59.76
CA THR A 101 -2.55 -6.09 -59.19
C THR A 101 -2.95 -7.38 -58.49
N ARG A 102 -2.07 -8.38 -58.59
CA ARG A 102 -2.23 -9.68 -57.96
C ARG A 102 -0.84 -10.18 -57.56
N ASP A 103 -0.68 -10.55 -56.30
CA ASP A 103 0.46 -11.34 -55.87
C ASP A 103 0.21 -12.78 -56.30
N THR A 104 1.08 -13.31 -57.16
CA THR A 104 0.93 -14.66 -57.71
C THR A 104 2.09 -15.52 -57.24
N ILE A 105 1.79 -16.67 -56.67
CA ILE A 105 2.80 -17.68 -56.30
C ILE A 105 2.68 -18.81 -57.31
N ILE A 106 3.76 -19.06 -58.06
CA ILE A 106 3.89 -20.20 -58.95
C ILE A 106 4.48 -21.36 -58.15
N ARG A 107 3.76 -22.48 -58.10
CA ARG A 107 4.21 -23.70 -57.44
C ARG A 107 4.46 -24.78 -58.47
N VAL A 108 5.69 -25.26 -58.53
CA VAL A 108 6.10 -26.39 -59.36
C VAL A 108 6.28 -27.59 -58.44
N ILE A 109 5.44 -28.61 -58.61
CA ILE A 109 5.56 -29.86 -57.87
C ILE A 109 6.32 -30.83 -58.76
N VAL A 110 7.50 -31.24 -58.32
CA VAL A 110 8.39 -32.15 -59.05
C VAL A 110 8.59 -33.44 -58.26
N GLU A 111 8.63 -34.56 -58.97
CA GLU A 111 9.04 -35.84 -58.40
C GLU A 111 10.51 -36.09 -58.73
N THR A 112 11.28 -36.55 -57.75
CA THR A 112 12.65 -37.06 -57.96
C THR A 112 12.72 -38.51 -57.55
N SER A 113 13.37 -39.32 -58.38
CA SER A 113 13.64 -40.75 -58.11
C SER A 113 14.74 -40.97 -57.06
N ASN A 114 15.44 -39.91 -56.63
CA ASN A 114 16.43 -39.98 -55.56
C ASN A 114 16.34 -38.72 -54.67
N ALA A 115 15.74 -38.88 -53.49
CA ALA A 115 15.46 -37.80 -52.54
C ALA A 115 16.71 -37.28 -51.78
N ALA A 116 17.90 -37.85 -52.04
CA ALA A 116 19.12 -37.53 -51.30
C ALA A 116 19.89 -36.28 -51.81
N GLU A 117 19.47 -35.65 -52.91
CA GLU A 117 20.38 -34.79 -53.70
C GLU A 117 19.83 -33.43 -54.15
N ILE A 118 18.66 -32.97 -53.67
CA ILE A 118 18.21 -31.57 -53.89
C ILE A 118 18.63 -30.72 -52.69
N THR A 119 19.53 -29.76 -52.91
CA THR A 119 19.94 -28.79 -51.89
C THR A 119 18.77 -27.86 -51.58
N LEU A 120 18.30 -27.89 -50.33
CA LEU A 120 17.28 -26.98 -49.81
C LEU A 120 17.86 -25.56 -49.77
N ILE A 121 17.49 -24.72 -50.75
CA ILE A 121 17.85 -23.30 -50.77
C ILE A 121 16.56 -22.50 -50.53
N VAL A 122 16.52 -21.78 -49.42
CA VAL A 122 15.55 -20.70 -49.17
C VAL A 122 16.34 -19.42 -49.35
N ASP A 123 15.99 -18.58 -50.33
CA ASP A 123 16.60 -17.25 -50.47
C ASP A 123 16.14 -16.36 -49.31
N PRO A 124 17.04 -15.94 -48.40
CA PRO A 124 16.68 -15.13 -47.25
C PRO A 124 16.42 -13.64 -47.60
N ASN A 125 16.51 -13.22 -48.86
CA ASN A 125 16.28 -11.82 -49.27
C ASN A 125 14.81 -11.46 -49.52
N VAL A 126 13.87 -12.41 -49.42
CA VAL A 126 12.43 -12.07 -49.44
C VAL A 126 12.03 -11.51 -48.08
N VAL A 127 11.46 -10.31 -48.08
CA VAL A 127 10.96 -9.54 -46.92
C VAL A 127 9.69 -10.19 -46.31
N THR A 128 9.68 -11.51 -46.12
CA THR A 128 8.57 -12.26 -45.53
C THR A 128 9.12 -13.26 -44.55
N ALA A 129 8.73 -13.16 -43.27
CA ALA A 129 9.08 -14.14 -42.27
C ALA A 129 8.58 -15.54 -42.68
N THR A 130 9.42 -16.56 -42.58
CA THR A 130 9.00 -17.94 -42.81
C THR A 130 7.94 -18.34 -41.77
N HIS A 131 7.03 -19.23 -42.14
CA HIS A 131 6.00 -19.74 -41.23
C HIS A 131 6.61 -20.32 -39.94
N ASP A 132 7.73 -21.02 -40.06
CA ASP A 132 8.46 -21.60 -38.93
C ASP A 132 9.02 -20.52 -38.00
N TYR A 133 9.52 -19.41 -38.55
CA TYR A 133 9.97 -18.27 -37.75
C TYR A 133 8.80 -17.67 -36.95
N VAL A 134 7.64 -17.47 -37.57
CA VAL A 134 6.46 -16.92 -36.90
C VAL A 134 5.98 -17.83 -35.77
N LEU A 135 5.90 -19.15 -36.02
CA LEU A 135 5.52 -20.12 -34.99
C LEU A 135 6.53 -20.18 -33.84
N ALA A 136 7.83 -20.07 -34.14
CA ALA A 136 8.87 -20.01 -33.11
C ALA A 136 8.73 -18.76 -32.24
N GLN A 137 8.50 -17.58 -32.85
CA GLN A 137 8.29 -16.33 -32.09
C GLN A 137 7.01 -16.39 -31.24
N PHE A 138 5.90 -16.89 -31.78
CA PHE A 138 4.64 -17.02 -31.02
C PHE A 138 4.78 -18.00 -29.86
N SER A 139 5.43 -19.14 -30.09
CA SER A 139 5.67 -20.13 -29.04
C SER A 139 6.56 -19.57 -27.93
N SER A 140 7.62 -18.81 -28.29
CA SER A 140 8.47 -18.13 -27.32
C SER A 140 7.71 -17.08 -26.50
N HIS A 141 6.83 -16.32 -27.15
CA HIS A 141 6.01 -15.31 -26.49
C HIS A 141 5.03 -15.92 -25.48
N VAL A 142 4.37 -17.03 -25.83
CA VAL A 142 3.42 -17.72 -24.94
C VAL A 142 4.13 -18.43 -23.78
N ALA A 143 5.37 -18.89 -23.99
CA ALA A 143 6.16 -19.56 -22.96
C ALA A 143 6.79 -18.57 -21.94
N GLU A 144 6.90 -17.29 -22.29
CA GLU A 144 7.43 -16.27 -21.39
C GLU A 144 6.50 -16.07 -20.18
N THR A 145 7.08 -15.93 -18.99
CA THR A 145 6.33 -15.79 -17.74
C THR A 145 5.55 -14.48 -17.67
N ASP A 146 6.07 -13.41 -18.29
CA ASP A 146 5.46 -12.08 -18.33
C ASP A 146 5.79 -11.38 -19.66
N PRO A 147 5.20 -11.82 -20.79
CA PRO A 147 5.47 -11.24 -22.10
C PRO A 147 4.89 -9.83 -22.28
N HIS A 148 4.10 -9.36 -21.31
CA HIS A 148 3.49 -8.04 -21.31
C HIS A 148 3.69 -7.36 -19.95
N PRO A 149 4.93 -7.00 -19.58
CA PRO A 149 5.28 -6.50 -18.24
C PRO A 149 4.64 -5.14 -17.90
N GLN A 150 4.03 -4.49 -18.89
CA GLN A 150 3.20 -3.30 -18.71
C GLN A 150 1.87 -3.59 -18.00
N TYR A 151 1.42 -4.84 -17.97
CA TYR A 151 0.16 -5.27 -17.36
C TYR A 151 0.41 -6.11 -16.12
N ALA A 152 -0.47 -5.99 -15.13
CA ALA A 152 -0.42 -6.82 -13.94
C ALA A 152 -0.88 -8.26 -14.24
N LEU A 153 -0.12 -9.25 -13.77
CA LEU A 153 -0.49 -10.66 -13.82
C LEU A 153 -1.62 -10.93 -12.82
N LYS A 154 -2.64 -11.70 -13.23
CA LYS A 154 -3.79 -12.06 -12.38
C LYS A 154 -3.37 -12.65 -11.03
N VAL A 155 -2.36 -13.53 -11.05
CA VAL A 155 -1.79 -14.13 -9.84
C VAL A 155 -1.16 -13.08 -8.92
N GLY A 156 -0.38 -12.15 -9.48
CA GLY A 156 0.24 -11.08 -8.70
C GLY A 156 -0.79 -10.12 -8.08
N VAL A 157 -1.92 -9.90 -8.75
CA VAL A 157 -3.03 -9.08 -8.21
C VAL A 157 -3.69 -9.80 -7.05
N GLN A 158 -4.00 -11.09 -7.20
CA GLN A 158 -4.60 -11.91 -6.15
C GLN A 158 -3.69 -12.03 -4.91
N GLU A 159 -2.38 -12.15 -5.12
CA GLU A 159 -1.36 -12.17 -4.07
C GLU A 159 -1.04 -10.78 -3.51
N GLN A 160 -1.64 -9.72 -4.07
CA GLN A 160 -1.34 -8.33 -3.74
C GLN A 160 0.15 -7.96 -3.91
N ARG A 161 0.92 -8.67 -4.74
CA ARG A 161 2.38 -8.50 -4.93
C ARG A 161 2.79 -7.08 -5.34
N TYR A 162 1.87 -6.35 -5.95
CA TYR A 162 2.04 -4.97 -6.42
C TYR A 162 1.82 -3.91 -5.32
N THR A 163 1.20 -4.28 -4.20
CA THR A 163 0.74 -3.33 -3.17
C THR A 163 1.05 -3.77 -1.75
N ALA A 164 1.43 -5.03 -1.52
CA ALA A 164 1.64 -5.59 -0.19
C ALA A 164 3.10 -5.98 0.05
N PHE A 165 3.65 -5.62 1.20
CA PHE A 165 5.00 -5.99 1.62
C PHE A 165 5.18 -5.92 3.14
N THR A 166 6.21 -6.59 3.65
CA THR A 166 6.72 -6.38 5.02
C THR A 166 7.92 -5.45 4.95
N THR A 167 7.97 -4.44 5.82
CA THR A 167 9.11 -3.52 5.82
C THR A 167 10.40 -4.20 6.26
N THR A 168 11.53 -3.65 5.81
CA THR A 168 12.88 -3.94 6.30
C THR A 168 13.55 -2.62 6.73
N GLY A 169 14.84 -2.66 7.06
CA GLY A 169 15.60 -1.48 7.53
C GLY A 169 15.73 -1.43 9.05
N THR A 170 16.02 -0.24 9.56
CA THR A 170 16.22 0.01 10.99
C THR A 170 15.32 1.17 11.41
N ALA A 171 14.46 0.97 12.40
CA ALA A 171 13.62 2.05 12.89
C ALA A 171 14.46 3.27 13.33
N PRO A 172 14.03 4.51 13.04
CA PRO A 172 12.72 4.89 12.50
C PRO A 172 12.62 4.91 10.96
N ASP A 173 13.63 4.43 10.25
CA ASP A 173 13.73 4.47 8.78
C ASP A 173 13.39 3.11 8.16
N PHE A 174 12.15 3.01 7.66
CA PHE A 174 11.62 1.78 7.10
C PHE A 174 11.77 1.74 5.58
N VAL A 175 12.04 0.55 5.05
CA VAL A 175 12.16 0.30 3.61
C VAL A 175 11.11 -0.70 3.17
N GLY A 176 10.50 -0.44 2.02
CA GLY A 176 9.53 -1.31 1.35
C GLY A 176 9.98 -1.68 -0.04
N SER A 177 9.44 -2.77 -0.59
CA SER A 177 9.68 -3.15 -1.98
C SER A 177 8.46 -3.87 -2.53
N VAL A 178 7.93 -3.37 -3.65
CA VAL A 178 6.94 -4.08 -4.47
C VAL A 178 7.58 -4.51 -5.78
N THR A 179 6.97 -5.50 -6.45
CA THR A 179 7.41 -5.96 -7.76
C THR A 179 6.21 -6.02 -8.71
N PRO A 180 6.30 -5.38 -9.89
CA PRO A 180 7.38 -4.55 -10.42
C PRO A 180 7.70 -3.33 -9.55
N ALA A 181 8.95 -2.86 -9.64
CA ALA A 181 9.39 -1.70 -8.90
C ALA A 181 8.67 -0.44 -9.43
N LEU A 182 8.23 0.40 -8.51
CA LEU A 182 7.64 1.69 -8.85
C LEU A 182 8.70 2.63 -9.43
N THR A 183 8.30 3.47 -10.38
CA THR A 183 9.15 4.54 -10.95
C THR A 183 8.94 5.89 -10.27
N ALA A 184 7.75 6.12 -9.71
CA ALA A 184 7.40 7.30 -8.93
C ALA A 184 6.20 6.99 -8.02
N TYR A 185 6.02 7.78 -6.96
CA TYR A 185 4.80 7.76 -6.17
C TYR A 185 3.70 8.58 -6.83
N VAL A 186 2.48 8.06 -6.82
CA VAL A 186 1.28 8.77 -7.33
C VAL A 186 0.31 9.01 -6.19
N ALA A 187 -0.20 10.24 -6.03
CA ALA A 187 -1.15 10.56 -4.96
C ALA A 187 -2.40 9.67 -5.04
N GLY A 188 -2.88 9.20 -3.87
CA GLY A 188 -3.94 8.21 -3.74
C GLY A 188 -3.46 6.75 -3.84
N GLN A 189 -2.18 6.50 -4.13
CA GLN A 189 -1.65 5.13 -4.18
C GLN A 189 -1.62 4.49 -2.79
N ARG A 190 -2.22 3.31 -2.68
CA ARG A 190 -2.35 2.56 -1.43
C ARG A 190 -1.45 1.33 -1.38
N PHE A 191 -0.92 1.08 -0.20
CA PHE A 191 -0.09 -0.07 0.12
C PHE A 191 -0.57 -0.75 1.38
N ARG A 192 -0.55 -2.08 1.37
CA ARG A 192 -0.79 -2.91 2.55
C ARG A 192 0.56 -3.27 3.16
N VAL A 193 0.88 -2.65 4.28
CA VAL A 193 2.22 -2.69 4.85
C VAL A 193 2.19 -3.42 6.20
N LYS A 194 3.07 -4.40 6.37
CA LYS A 194 3.37 -4.98 7.69
C LYS A 194 4.66 -4.37 8.23
N PHE A 195 4.59 -3.64 9.33
CA PHE A 195 5.77 -3.02 9.93
C PHE A 195 6.52 -4.01 10.83
N HIS A 196 7.80 -4.27 10.54
CA HIS A 196 8.61 -5.24 11.29
C HIS A 196 9.10 -4.73 12.67
N ASN A 197 8.98 -3.43 12.95
CA ASN A 197 9.29 -2.84 14.25
C ASN A 197 8.20 -1.83 14.67
N HIS A 198 8.17 -1.49 15.96
CA HIS A 198 7.22 -0.52 16.51
C HIS A 198 7.51 0.91 16.00
N ILE A 199 6.45 1.70 15.76
CA ILE A 199 6.53 3.13 15.43
C ILE A 199 5.88 3.92 16.57
N ASN A 200 6.64 4.76 17.26
CA ASN A 200 6.16 5.64 18.34
C ASN A 200 6.66 7.09 18.22
N SER A 201 7.29 7.44 17.09
CA SER A 201 7.93 8.73 16.83
C SER A 201 7.85 9.07 15.33
N SER A 202 8.47 10.18 14.91
CA SER A 202 8.62 10.52 13.50
C SER A 202 9.40 9.42 12.76
N ALA A 203 8.71 8.66 11.91
CA ALA A 203 9.27 7.60 11.08
C ALA A 203 9.17 7.93 9.61
N THR A 204 9.99 7.26 8.79
CA THR A 204 9.97 7.38 7.34
C THR A 204 9.74 6.04 6.66
N LEU A 205 9.19 6.06 5.45
CA LEU A 205 9.05 4.90 4.58
C LEU A 205 9.63 5.22 3.20
N ASN A 206 10.54 4.37 2.72
CA ASN A 206 11.09 4.43 1.37
C ASN A 206 10.75 3.14 0.61
N ILE A 207 9.86 3.21 -0.36
CA ILE A 207 9.45 2.05 -1.16
C ILE A 207 10.22 2.05 -2.48
N ASN A 208 10.83 0.92 -2.83
CA ASN A 208 11.65 0.73 -4.04
C ASN A 208 12.80 1.75 -4.22
N GLY A 209 13.22 2.44 -3.15
CA GLY A 209 14.35 3.38 -3.20
C GLY A 209 14.02 4.73 -3.84
N LEU A 210 12.75 5.09 -4.02
CA LEU A 210 12.31 6.35 -4.65
C LEU A 210 12.51 7.60 -3.79
N GLY A 211 12.85 7.43 -2.51
CA GLY A 211 13.03 8.50 -1.54
C GLY A 211 12.20 8.25 -0.28
N ALA A 212 12.80 8.54 0.87
CA ALA A 212 12.12 8.39 2.16
C ALA A 212 11.14 9.53 2.39
N LEU A 213 9.88 9.18 2.67
CA LEU A 213 8.82 10.13 3.00
C LEU A 213 8.33 9.88 4.43
N SER A 214 7.79 10.91 5.07
CA SER A 214 7.31 10.78 6.46
C SER A 214 6.09 9.87 6.53
N LEU A 215 6.03 9.05 7.59
CA LEU A 215 4.84 8.30 7.98
C LEU A 215 3.99 9.11 8.95
N LYS A 216 2.75 9.36 8.56
CA LYS A 216 1.77 10.16 9.28
C LYS A 216 0.49 9.38 9.56
N GLN A 217 -0.32 9.90 10.45
CA GLN A 217 -1.71 9.49 10.64
C GLN A 217 -2.57 10.74 10.82
N TYR A 218 -3.86 10.63 10.49
CA TYR A 218 -4.82 11.69 10.77
C TYR A 218 -5.31 11.64 12.20
N GLU A 219 -5.56 12.82 12.75
CA GLU A 219 -6.32 12.99 13.98
C GLU A 219 -7.79 13.29 13.70
N ALA A 220 -8.61 13.20 14.74
CA ALA A 220 -10.05 13.47 14.62
C ALA A 220 -10.36 14.90 14.16
N ASP A 221 -9.42 15.83 14.34
CA ASP A 221 -9.49 17.22 13.87
C ASP A 221 -8.96 17.41 12.43
N GLY A 222 -8.51 16.34 11.77
CA GLY A 222 -7.96 16.35 10.41
C GLY A 222 -6.48 16.76 10.32
N SER A 223 -5.80 17.05 11.44
CA SER A 223 -4.37 17.32 11.44
C SER A 223 -3.55 16.05 11.19
N LYS A 224 -2.36 16.19 10.58
CA LYS A 224 -1.39 15.09 10.42
C LYS A 224 -0.36 15.11 11.54
N VAL A 225 -0.18 13.98 12.20
CA VAL A 225 0.88 13.75 13.20
C VAL A 225 1.71 12.54 12.83
N GLY A 226 2.83 12.29 13.53
CA GLY A 226 3.63 11.07 13.34
C GLY A 226 2.78 9.82 13.56
N ALA A 227 2.90 8.84 12.65
CA ALA A 227 2.15 7.61 12.75
C ALA A 227 2.52 6.82 14.02
N VAL A 228 1.55 6.10 14.59
CA VAL A 228 1.81 5.13 15.66
C VAL A 228 1.30 3.77 15.22
N VAL A 229 2.21 2.80 15.12
CA VAL A 229 1.91 1.46 14.59
C VAL A 229 2.62 0.42 15.45
N GLY A 230 1.88 -0.60 15.87
CA GLY A 230 2.43 -1.71 16.64
C GLY A 230 3.41 -2.56 15.81
N ILE A 231 4.32 -3.27 16.49
CA ILE A 231 5.21 -4.22 15.82
C ILE A 231 4.39 -5.35 15.17
N ASN A 232 4.79 -5.75 13.95
CA ASN A 232 4.13 -6.75 13.13
C ASN A 232 2.67 -6.43 12.77
N GLN A 233 2.22 -5.21 13.03
CA GLN A 233 0.88 -4.77 12.67
C GLN A 233 0.79 -4.56 11.16
N LEU A 234 -0.29 -5.06 10.57
CA LEU A 234 -0.66 -4.82 9.18
C LEU A 234 -1.55 -3.58 9.10
N VAL A 235 -1.13 -2.61 8.31
CA VAL A 235 -1.82 -1.33 8.12
C VAL A 235 -1.96 -1.02 6.64
N ASP A 236 -2.99 -0.26 6.29
CA ASP A 236 -3.11 0.34 4.96
C ASP A 236 -2.54 1.75 5.01
N VAL A 237 -1.63 2.03 4.09
CA VAL A 237 -0.90 3.30 3.97
C VAL A 237 -1.20 3.90 2.60
N GLU A 238 -1.56 5.18 2.56
CA GLU A 238 -1.83 5.93 1.33
C GLU A 238 -0.80 7.03 1.15
N TYR A 239 -0.23 7.18 -0.04
CA TYR A 239 0.53 8.37 -0.38
C TYR A 239 -0.42 9.49 -0.79
N ASP A 240 -0.40 10.62 -0.09
CA ASP A 240 -1.34 11.73 -0.36
C ASP A 240 -0.78 12.84 -1.26
N GLY A 241 0.42 12.64 -1.81
CA GLY A 241 1.14 13.65 -2.59
C GLY A 241 2.22 14.39 -1.80
N THR A 242 2.33 14.18 -0.48
CA THR A 242 3.43 14.72 0.34
C THR A 242 3.97 13.68 1.31
N ASP A 243 3.08 13.02 2.05
CA ASP A 243 3.43 12.06 3.09
C ASP A 243 2.75 10.70 2.82
N PHE A 244 3.25 9.66 3.48
CA PHE A 244 2.54 8.40 3.62
C PHE A 244 1.63 8.46 4.84
N VAL A 245 0.33 8.27 4.67
CA VAL A 245 -0.67 8.35 5.74
C VAL A 245 -1.27 6.98 6.05
N VAL A 246 -1.20 6.57 7.32
CA VAL A 246 -1.83 5.36 7.84
C VAL A 246 -3.34 5.59 7.98
N LEU A 247 -4.15 4.73 7.35
CA LEU A 247 -5.61 4.86 7.32
C LEU A 247 -6.33 4.11 8.44
N ASN A 248 -5.73 3.05 8.97
CA ASN A 248 -6.32 2.16 9.98
C ASN A 248 -5.47 2.08 11.25
N SER A 249 -4.98 3.23 11.72
CA SER A 249 -4.20 3.30 12.96
C SER A 249 -5.00 2.75 14.14
N THR A 250 -4.45 1.77 14.85
CA THR A 250 -5.07 1.25 16.08
C THR A 250 -5.05 2.34 17.13
N SER A 251 -6.19 2.58 17.78
CA SER A 251 -6.24 3.46 18.95
C SER A 251 -5.38 2.87 20.06
N VAL A 252 -4.14 3.35 20.20
CA VAL A 252 -3.22 2.94 21.25
C VAL A 252 -3.59 3.67 22.55
N GLY A 253 -4.05 2.92 23.54
CA GLY A 253 -4.35 3.40 24.89
C GLY A 253 -5.78 3.13 25.34
N ARG A 254 -6.10 1.89 25.71
CA ARG A 254 -7.32 1.55 26.46
C ARG A 254 -7.01 0.71 27.70
N GLY A 255 -5.84 0.97 28.30
CA GLY A 255 -5.35 0.26 29.48
C GLY A 255 -4.74 1.22 30.50
N ALA A 256 -3.71 0.76 31.19
CA ALA A 256 -2.96 1.54 32.17
C ALA A 256 -1.56 1.89 31.66
N LEU A 257 -1.14 3.14 31.86
CA LEU A 257 0.24 3.59 31.71
C LEU A 257 0.90 3.67 33.09
N SER A 258 2.16 3.23 33.20
CA SER A 258 3.04 3.62 34.31
C SER A 258 4.09 4.59 33.82
N LYS A 259 4.14 5.78 34.41
CA LYS A 259 5.05 6.87 34.02
C LYS A 259 5.87 7.33 35.22
N ASP A 260 7.18 7.26 35.07
CA ASP A 260 8.11 7.92 36.00
C ASP A 260 8.10 9.44 35.77
N VAL A 261 7.89 10.19 36.85
CA VAL A 261 7.83 11.65 36.88
C VAL A 261 8.78 12.22 37.95
N SER A 262 9.83 11.48 38.31
CA SER A 262 10.82 11.90 39.30
C SER A 262 11.48 13.26 38.99
N GLY A 263 11.89 13.97 40.05
CA GLY A 263 12.54 15.27 39.97
C GLY A 263 11.61 16.47 40.23
N ASN A 264 11.91 17.60 39.59
CA ASN A 264 11.24 18.89 39.78
C ASN A 264 10.95 19.57 38.42
N SER A 265 10.57 18.80 37.42
CA SER A 265 10.25 19.33 36.09
C SER A 265 8.90 18.80 35.63
N ASP A 266 8.15 19.67 34.95
CA ASP A 266 6.87 19.29 34.38
C ASP A 266 7.06 18.18 33.35
N VAL A 267 6.16 17.19 33.39
CA VAL A 267 6.19 16.04 32.50
C VAL A 267 5.05 16.13 31.52
N THR A 268 5.36 16.26 30.24
CA THR A 268 4.36 16.22 29.18
C THR A 268 4.23 14.80 28.66
N LEU A 269 3.05 14.21 28.81
CA LEU A 269 2.75 12.90 28.24
C LEU A 269 2.54 13.05 26.74
N THR A 270 3.01 12.08 25.97
CA THR A 270 2.64 11.96 24.57
C THR A 270 1.14 11.71 24.42
N ARG A 271 0.61 11.89 23.21
CA ARG A 271 -0.81 11.60 22.91
C ARG A 271 -1.21 10.16 23.23
N VAL A 272 -0.32 9.20 22.95
CA VAL A 272 -0.55 7.77 23.21
C VAL A 272 -0.54 7.47 24.70
N GLU A 273 0.42 8.04 25.42
CA GLU A 273 0.48 7.93 26.88
C GLU A 273 -0.80 8.50 27.52
N SER A 274 -1.20 9.70 27.10
CA SER A 274 -2.43 10.38 27.54
C SER A 274 -3.71 9.63 27.14
N ALA A 275 -3.66 8.73 26.16
CA ALA A 275 -4.80 7.94 25.73
C ALA A 275 -5.11 6.79 26.68
N ASN A 276 -4.19 6.35 27.55
CA ASN A 276 -4.52 5.34 28.55
C ASN A 276 -5.63 5.81 29.50
N GLU A 277 -6.52 4.91 29.92
CA GLU A 277 -7.63 5.24 30.82
C GLU A 277 -7.14 5.43 32.26
N VAL A 278 -6.11 4.66 32.63
CA VAL A 278 -5.43 4.78 33.92
C VAL A 278 -4.01 5.29 33.69
N ILE A 279 -3.62 6.33 34.43
CA ILE A 279 -2.26 6.86 34.45
C ILE A 279 -1.70 6.67 35.85
N ILE A 280 -0.67 5.84 35.97
CA ILE A 280 0.05 5.59 37.22
C ILE A 280 1.32 6.44 37.17
N LEU A 281 1.44 7.37 38.11
CA LEU A 281 2.61 8.24 38.26
C LEU A 281 3.51 7.66 39.33
N THR A 282 4.79 7.50 39.04
CA THR A 282 5.81 6.94 39.95
C THR A 282 7.02 7.84 40.02
N GLY A 283 7.93 7.60 40.97
CA GLY A 283 9.20 8.32 41.08
C GLY A 283 9.25 9.29 42.28
N ALA A 284 10.46 9.66 42.68
CA ALA A 284 10.69 10.58 43.80
C ALA A 284 10.69 12.03 43.32
N LEU A 285 9.77 12.83 43.84
CA LEU A 285 9.68 14.26 43.55
C LEU A 285 10.67 15.03 44.42
N THR A 286 11.30 16.04 43.81
CA THR A 286 12.15 17.02 44.49
C THR A 286 11.57 18.44 44.42
N GLY A 287 10.39 18.60 43.83
CA GLY A 287 9.58 19.82 43.84
C GLY A 287 8.19 19.58 43.25
N ASN A 288 7.35 20.62 43.26
CA ASN A 288 6.00 20.55 42.69
C ASN A 288 6.08 20.45 41.16
N ILE A 289 5.32 19.54 40.57
CA ILE A 289 5.32 19.34 39.10
C ILE A 289 3.90 19.37 38.55
N SER A 290 3.80 19.71 37.26
CA SER A 290 2.62 19.45 36.45
C SER A 290 2.83 18.25 35.52
N VAL A 291 1.84 17.37 35.45
CA VAL A 291 1.74 16.35 34.41
C VAL A 291 0.75 16.83 33.37
N ILE A 292 1.25 17.03 32.15
CA ILE A 292 0.52 17.68 31.05
C ILE A 292 0.00 16.60 30.10
N MET A 293 -1.32 16.50 30.00
CA MET A 293 -2.02 15.58 29.11
C MET A 293 -2.14 16.19 27.70
N GLN A 294 -1.66 15.49 26.67
CA GLN A 294 -1.64 15.99 25.27
C GLN A 294 -2.92 15.67 24.48
N ARG A 295 -4.11 15.84 25.07
CA ARG A 295 -5.36 15.64 24.32
C ARG A 295 -6.39 16.73 24.63
N SER A 296 -6.90 17.36 23.57
CA SER A 296 -7.84 18.50 23.57
C SER A 296 -9.31 18.11 23.50
N HIS A 297 -9.66 16.85 23.77
CA HIS A 297 -11.04 16.34 23.65
C HIS A 297 -11.57 15.89 25.00
N ILE A 298 -12.90 15.96 25.18
CA ILE A 298 -13.60 15.52 26.40
C ILE A 298 -13.25 14.07 26.77
N ARG A 299 -12.83 13.85 28.03
CA ARG A 299 -12.44 12.51 28.49
C ARG A 299 -12.40 12.41 30.01
N THR A 300 -12.41 11.19 30.53
CA THR A 300 -12.09 10.87 31.93
C THR A 300 -10.80 10.08 32.04
N TRP A 301 -10.03 10.33 33.10
CA TRP A 301 -8.88 9.53 33.50
C TRP A 301 -9.00 9.10 34.96
N VAL A 302 -8.37 7.97 35.27
CA VAL A 302 -8.00 7.62 36.65
C VAL A 302 -6.51 7.89 36.82
N ILE A 303 -6.18 8.90 37.62
CA ILE A 303 -4.79 9.20 37.97
C ILE A 303 -4.46 8.51 39.27
N ARG A 304 -3.53 7.56 39.24
CA ARG A 304 -2.96 6.95 40.43
C ARG A 304 -1.62 7.61 40.71
N ASN A 305 -1.53 8.41 41.77
CA ASN A 305 -0.28 9.05 42.14
C ASN A 305 0.46 8.19 43.17
N LEU A 306 1.51 7.49 42.76
CA LEU A 306 2.42 6.71 43.62
C LEU A 306 3.82 7.35 43.69
N THR A 307 3.91 8.66 43.43
CA THR A 307 5.19 9.36 43.62
C THR A 307 5.59 9.33 45.10
N THR A 308 6.85 9.62 45.38
CA THR A 308 7.35 9.84 46.75
C THR A 308 7.88 11.26 46.90
N GLY A 309 8.08 11.74 48.14
CA GLY A 309 8.47 13.13 48.41
C GLY A 309 7.27 14.04 48.71
N ALA A 310 7.48 15.07 49.54
CA ALA A 310 6.43 15.94 50.06
C ALA A 310 6.08 17.07 49.08
N PHE A 311 5.72 16.70 47.85
CA PHE A 311 5.41 17.65 46.77
C PHE A 311 4.13 17.26 46.03
N THR A 312 3.54 18.24 45.36
CA THR A 312 2.26 18.10 44.68
C THR A 312 2.45 17.72 43.20
N VAL A 313 1.51 16.93 42.69
CA VAL A 313 1.36 16.64 41.26
C VAL A 313 0.06 17.28 40.78
N ASN A 314 0.18 18.25 39.89
CA ASN A 314 -0.96 18.89 39.23
C ASN A 314 -1.19 18.26 37.84
N VAL A 315 -2.31 17.59 37.62
CA VAL A 315 -2.65 17.02 36.30
C VAL A 315 -3.49 18.03 35.52
N LYS A 316 -2.98 18.47 34.38
CA LYS A 316 -3.61 19.51 33.54
C LYS A 316 -3.51 19.21 32.05
N THR A 317 -4.24 19.96 31.22
CA THR A 317 -3.98 20.05 29.78
C THR A 317 -2.86 21.06 29.49
N GLN A 318 -2.48 21.19 28.22
CA GLN A 318 -1.41 22.10 27.81
C GLN A 318 -1.70 23.58 28.12
N SER A 319 -2.95 24.04 28.03
CA SER A 319 -3.30 25.46 28.17
C SER A 319 -4.27 25.77 29.32
N GLY A 320 -4.89 24.77 29.94
CA GLY A 320 -5.90 25.00 30.99
C GLY A 320 -5.43 24.77 32.42
N THR A 321 -6.37 24.84 33.34
CA THR A 321 -6.19 24.52 34.75
C THR A 321 -6.19 23.01 35.00
N GLY A 322 -5.67 22.60 36.15
CA GLY A 322 -5.50 21.20 36.52
C GLY A 322 -6.14 20.82 37.85
N VAL A 323 -6.00 19.55 38.18
CA VAL A 323 -6.39 18.97 39.47
C VAL A 323 -5.14 18.49 40.20
N ILE A 324 -5.00 18.88 41.46
CA ILE A 324 -4.00 18.30 42.35
C ILE A 324 -4.40 16.86 42.64
N CYS A 325 -3.53 15.92 42.30
CA CYS A 325 -3.71 14.50 42.54
C CYS A 325 -2.88 14.10 43.76
N ASP A 326 -3.54 13.80 44.88
CA ASP A 326 -2.86 13.49 46.14
C ASP A 326 -2.04 12.21 46.05
N GLN A 327 -0.90 12.21 46.74
CA GLN A 327 0.02 11.08 46.82
C GLN A 327 -0.64 9.86 47.47
N ASN A 328 -0.31 8.67 46.95
CA ASN A 328 -0.90 7.37 47.32
C ASN A 328 -2.42 7.28 47.15
N ASN A 329 -2.99 8.10 46.27
CA ASN A 329 -4.43 8.12 46.00
C ASN A 329 -4.76 7.91 44.52
N ASN A 330 -6.00 7.49 44.25
CA ASN A 330 -6.59 7.49 42.93
C ASN A 330 -7.50 8.71 42.78
N THR A 331 -7.20 9.59 41.82
CA THR A 331 -8.02 10.75 41.50
C THR A 331 -8.73 10.50 40.17
N HIS A 332 -10.06 10.50 40.20
CA HIS A 332 -10.87 10.49 39.00
C HIS A 332 -10.98 11.91 38.46
N VAL A 333 -10.56 12.12 37.23
CA VAL A 333 -10.57 13.44 36.60
C VAL A 333 -11.32 13.41 35.28
N PHE A 334 -11.96 14.52 34.95
CA PHE A 334 -12.65 14.78 33.70
C PHE A 334 -12.01 16.00 33.04
N THR A 335 -11.85 15.97 31.73
CA THR A 335 -11.45 17.14 30.94
C THR A 335 -12.58 17.57 30.03
N ASP A 336 -12.79 18.87 29.90
CA ASP A 336 -13.69 19.47 28.89
C ASP A 336 -12.99 19.71 27.54
N GLY A 337 -11.71 19.31 27.43
CA GLY A 337 -10.83 19.59 26.30
C GLY A 337 -9.93 20.81 26.51
N VAL A 338 -10.25 21.67 27.49
CA VAL A 338 -9.46 22.86 27.87
C VAL A 338 -8.92 22.71 29.28
N ASN A 339 -9.73 22.43 30.29
CA ASN A 339 -9.35 22.31 31.70
C ASN A 339 -9.55 20.87 32.20
N VAL A 340 -8.82 20.50 33.26
CA VAL A 340 -9.06 19.26 34.00
C VAL A 340 -9.80 19.58 35.30
N TYR A 341 -10.85 18.83 35.56
CA TYR A 341 -11.72 18.90 36.73
C TYR A 341 -11.68 17.57 37.48
N ASN A 342 -11.90 17.59 38.78
CA ASN A 342 -12.08 16.36 39.55
C ASN A 342 -13.50 15.85 39.27
N SER A 343 -13.62 14.62 38.76
CA SER A 343 -14.91 14.03 38.36
C SER A 343 -15.90 13.88 39.51
N MET A 344 -15.42 13.93 40.76
CA MET A 344 -16.24 13.86 41.97
C MET A 344 -16.46 15.24 42.63
N SER A 345 -15.76 16.29 42.18
CA SER A 345 -16.02 17.65 42.65
C SER A 345 -17.34 18.14 42.06
N GLY A 346 -18.41 17.98 42.84
CA GLY A 346 -19.77 18.26 42.38
C GLY A 346 -20.77 17.12 42.61
N MET A 347 -20.37 15.99 43.22
CA MET A 347 -21.33 15.05 43.83
C MET A 347 -22.05 15.73 45.02
N ARG A 348 -22.95 16.67 44.70
CA ARG A 348 -23.80 17.47 45.60
C ARG A 348 -24.81 16.62 46.40
N GLY A 349 -24.78 15.29 46.26
CA GLY A 349 -25.67 14.34 46.95
C GLY A 349 -25.03 13.55 48.10
N ILE A 350 -23.71 13.55 48.26
CA ILE A 350 -23.06 12.86 49.39
C ILE A 350 -22.95 13.85 50.55
N LYS A 351 -24.03 13.96 51.33
CA LYS A 351 -24.00 14.64 52.63
C LYS A 351 -23.33 13.70 53.62
N TYR A 352 -22.14 14.05 54.09
CA TYR A 352 -21.47 13.27 55.14
C TYR A 352 -22.26 13.42 56.46
N PRO A 353 -22.37 12.35 57.27
CA PRO A 353 -23.12 12.40 58.52
C PRO A 353 -22.49 13.42 59.48
N VAL A 354 -23.34 14.08 60.27
CA VAL A 354 -22.88 14.89 61.39
C VAL A 354 -22.36 13.96 62.48
N ARG A 355 -21.16 14.23 62.99
CA ARG A 355 -20.52 13.43 64.04
C ARG A 355 -21.09 13.79 65.41
N LEU A 356 -21.35 15.08 65.66
CA LEU A 356 -21.84 15.62 66.92
C LEU A 356 -22.86 16.73 66.69
N ALA A 357 -23.63 17.09 67.72
CA ALA A 357 -24.60 18.18 67.67
C ALA A 357 -24.54 19.02 68.94
N THR A 358 -24.60 20.35 68.83
CA THR A 358 -24.55 21.21 70.00
C THR A 358 -25.83 21.09 70.84
N ILE A 359 -25.70 20.95 72.15
CA ILE A 359 -26.84 21.01 73.08
C ILE A 359 -27.05 22.41 73.67
N ALA A 360 -26.02 23.25 73.67
CA ALA A 360 -26.03 24.61 74.19
C ALA A 360 -25.46 25.63 73.19
N ASN A 361 -25.59 26.91 73.52
CA ASN A 361 -25.02 28.02 72.75
C ASN A 361 -23.48 27.99 72.83
N ILE A 362 -22.80 28.18 71.70
CA ILE A 362 -21.35 28.40 71.67
C ILE A 362 -21.12 29.90 71.61
N ALA A 363 -20.41 30.46 72.59
CA ALA A 363 -20.05 31.87 72.58
C ALA A 363 -19.11 32.16 71.40
N ASP A 364 -19.47 33.13 70.56
CA ASP A 364 -18.66 33.64 69.45
C ASP A 364 -18.22 32.62 68.39
N LEU A 365 -19.15 31.78 67.92
CA LEU A 365 -18.96 30.83 66.81
C LEU A 365 -18.24 31.40 65.56
N ALA A 366 -18.33 32.71 65.33
CA ALA A 366 -17.72 33.41 64.20
C ALA A 366 -16.25 33.80 64.40
N SER A 367 -15.76 33.88 65.64
CA SER A 367 -14.41 34.33 65.98
C SER A 367 -13.65 33.41 66.92
N GLY A 368 -14.25 32.29 67.31
CA GLY A 368 -13.58 31.21 68.01
C GLY A 368 -14.49 30.00 68.16
N ALA A 369 -13.95 28.80 68.02
CA ALA A 369 -14.70 27.56 68.17
C ALA A 369 -13.91 26.56 69.03
N PRO A 370 -14.58 25.82 69.94
CA PRO A 370 -13.90 24.93 70.86
C PRO A 370 -13.34 23.69 70.15
N ASP A 371 -12.34 23.07 70.76
CA ASP A 371 -11.72 21.81 70.35
C ASP A 371 -12.42 20.60 70.97
N THR A 372 -13.37 20.86 71.85
CA THR A 372 -14.19 19.84 72.50
C THR A 372 -15.66 20.22 72.45
N LEU A 373 -16.53 19.22 72.27
CA LEU A 373 -17.97 19.37 72.37
C LEU A 373 -18.51 18.20 73.21
N ASP A 374 -19.21 18.52 74.29
CA ASP A 374 -19.78 17.53 75.23
C ASP A 374 -18.74 16.51 75.75
N GLY A 375 -17.50 16.96 75.98
CA GLY A 375 -16.39 16.13 76.46
C GLY A 375 -15.70 15.29 75.37
N ILE A 376 -16.12 15.41 74.11
CA ILE A 376 -15.50 14.72 72.97
C ILE A 376 -14.57 15.68 72.24
N SER A 377 -13.30 15.29 72.10
CA SER A 377 -12.32 16.04 71.30
C SER A 377 -12.65 16.01 69.81
N LEU A 378 -12.63 17.18 69.22
CA LEU A 378 -12.86 17.43 67.81
C LEU A 378 -11.55 17.35 67.04
N VAL A 379 -11.63 16.86 65.81
CA VAL A 379 -10.52 16.85 64.85
C VAL A 379 -10.91 17.63 63.61
N LYS A 380 -9.91 18.05 62.84
CA LYS A 380 -10.12 18.72 61.54
C LYS A 380 -11.04 17.86 60.66
N ASN A 381 -11.97 18.51 59.96
CA ASN A 381 -13.02 17.93 59.12
C ASN A 381 -14.19 17.26 59.87
N ASP A 382 -14.25 17.30 61.20
CA ASP A 382 -15.45 16.89 61.91
C ASP A 382 -16.66 17.74 61.50
N ARG A 383 -17.80 17.08 61.33
CA ARG A 383 -19.07 17.73 60.99
C ARG A 383 -19.94 17.86 62.22
N ILE A 384 -20.31 19.09 62.56
CA ILE A 384 -21.06 19.43 63.76
C ILE A 384 -22.39 20.04 63.37
N LEU A 385 -23.49 19.46 63.87
CA LEU A 385 -24.81 20.09 63.80
C LEU A 385 -24.92 21.16 64.89
N VAL A 386 -24.79 22.43 64.51
CA VAL A 386 -25.00 23.55 65.40
C VAL A 386 -26.48 23.90 65.41
N LYS A 387 -27.18 23.56 66.51
CA LYS A 387 -28.65 23.70 66.61
C LYS A 387 -29.15 24.60 67.76
N SER A 388 -28.28 24.94 68.71
CA SER A 388 -28.65 25.66 69.94
C SER A 388 -28.10 27.08 70.05
N GLN A 389 -27.85 27.79 68.93
CA GLN A 389 -27.39 29.18 68.97
C GLN A 389 -28.49 30.17 69.39
N THR A 390 -28.06 31.25 70.04
CA THR A 390 -28.92 32.39 70.41
C THR A 390 -29.38 33.12 69.15
N THR A 391 -28.47 33.42 68.23
CA THR A 391 -28.81 33.93 66.91
C THR A 391 -29.20 32.77 66.01
N LYS A 392 -30.48 32.64 65.67
CA LYS A 392 -30.97 31.47 64.90
C LYS A 392 -30.35 31.34 63.52
N SER A 393 -29.92 32.45 62.90
CA SER A 393 -29.18 32.44 61.63
C SER A 393 -27.76 31.87 61.75
N GLN A 394 -27.26 31.56 62.95
CA GLN A 394 -25.99 30.87 63.18
C GLN A 394 -26.16 29.35 63.37
N ASN A 395 -27.39 28.83 63.36
CA ASN A 395 -27.62 27.39 63.30
C ASN A 395 -27.31 26.84 61.90
N GLY A 396 -26.87 25.59 61.82
CA GLY A 396 -26.52 24.92 60.57
C GLY A 396 -25.53 23.79 60.79
N ILE A 397 -25.06 23.20 59.70
CA ILE A 397 -23.99 22.21 59.75
C ILE A 397 -22.67 22.95 59.56
N TYR A 398 -21.70 22.67 60.41
CA TYR A 398 -20.37 23.27 60.40
C TYR A 398 -19.30 22.18 60.25
N ILE A 399 -18.16 22.56 59.68
CA ILE A 399 -16.97 21.74 59.53
C ILE A 399 -15.84 22.37 60.34
N VAL A 400 -15.17 21.57 61.17
CA VAL A 400 -13.98 22.01 61.92
C VAL A 400 -12.84 22.26 60.93
N SER A 401 -12.55 23.53 60.65
CA SER A 401 -11.48 23.95 59.73
C SER A 401 -10.13 23.98 60.43
N THR A 402 -10.10 24.51 61.65
CA THR A 402 -8.94 24.57 62.54
C THR A 402 -9.38 24.13 63.93
N VAL A 403 -8.70 23.13 64.51
CA VAL A 403 -8.92 22.71 65.90
C VAL A 403 -8.24 23.72 66.80
N GLY A 404 -8.95 24.25 67.80
CA GLY A 404 -8.40 25.21 68.75
C GLY A 404 -9.28 25.33 69.98
N THR A 405 -8.75 25.87 71.07
CA THR A 405 -9.42 25.95 72.38
C THR A 405 -10.36 27.16 72.52
N GLY A 406 -10.68 27.84 71.42
CA GLY A 406 -11.47 29.05 71.39
C GLY A 406 -11.09 29.93 70.20
N SER A 407 -10.49 31.09 70.45
CA SER A 407 -10.16 32.11 69.42
C SER A 407 -9.18 31.66 68.33
N ASP A 408 -8.47 30.55 68.56
CA ASP A 408 -7.55 29.89 67.63
C ASP A 408 -8.23 28.78 66.80
N GLY A 409 -9.42 28.34 67.21
CA GLY A 409 -10.24 27.37 66.51
C GLY A 409 -11.19 28.04 65.52
N THR A 410 -11.45 27.39 64.39
CA THR A 410 -12.37 27.94 63.38
C THR A 410 -13.26 26.83 62.85
N TRP A 411 -14.57 27.04 62.93
CA TRP A 411 -15.58 26.21 62.26
C TRP A 411 -16.18 26.99 61.09
N VAL A 412 -16.28 26.35 59.94
CA VAL A 412 -16.82 26.97 58.71
C VAL A 412 -18.16 26.30 58.38
N ARG A 413 -19.14 27.06 57.89
CA ARG A 413 -20.42 26.49 57.44
C ARG A 413 -20.20 25.46 56.33
N ALA A 414 -20.95 24.37 56.37
CA ALA A 414 -20.90 23.34 55.36
C ALA A 414 -21.69 23.77 54.12
N GLY A 415 -20.99 24.18 53.07
CA GLY A 415 -21.61 24.68 51.83
C GLY A 415 -22.46 23.66 51.07
N ASP A 416 -22.31 22.37 51.34
CA ASP A 416 -23.17 21.29 50.79
C ASP A 416 -24.57 21.23 51.45
N SER A 417 -24.81 22.12 52.43
CA SER A 417 -26.04 22.20 53.22
C SER A 417 -26.70 23.60 53.17
N ASP A 418 -26.14 24.53 52.38
CA ASP A 418 -26.55 25.94 52.34
C ASP A 418 -27.46 26.29 51.14
N GLU A 419 -27.72 25.35 50.22
CA GLU A 419 -28.68 25.54 49.11
C GLU A 419 -29.89 24.60 49.26
N SER A 420 -31.10 25.14 49.02
CA SER A 420 -32.35 24.37 49.06
C SER A 420 -32.28 23.20 48.07
N PRO A 421 -32.70 21.98 48.46
CA PRO A 421 -32.92 20.93 47.49
C PRO A 421 -34.27 21.19 46.82
N GLU A 422 -34.27 22.04 45.79
CA GLU A 422 -35.19 21.99 44.64
C GLU A 422 -34.86 23.11 43.65
#